data_AF-A6Q489-F1
#
_entry.id   AF-A6Q489-F1
#
_cell.length_a   1.000
_cell.length_b   1.000
_cell.length_c   1.000
_cell.angle_alpha   90.00
_cell.angle_beta   90.00
_cell.angle_gamma   90.00
#
_symmetry.space_group_name_H-M   'P 1'
#
loop_
_entity.id
_entity.type
_entity.pdbx_description
1 polymer ?
#
loop_
_entity_poly.entity_id
_entity_poly.type
_entity_poly.pdbx_seq_one_letter_code
_entity_poly.pdbx_strand_id
1 'polypeptide(L)'
;MRMLLLAALCFTTLFADSFRQQEIKKVDSVISILQQRIICMQKSSGKECLKKYPLDPKSDTSDKVFLMSFPQSFYEAKLHRSINQLQKQKICIGKSLTKKELKKCFTQ
;
A
#
# COMPACT_ATOMS: atom_id res chain seq x y z
N MET A 1 -23.67 -30.31 23.23
CA MET A 1 -23.27 -30.12 21.82
C MET A 1 -23.52 -28.70 21.26
N ARG A 2 -24.27 -27.80 21.92
CA ARG A 2 -24.44 -26.40 21.44
C ARG A 2 -23.25 -25.47 21.73
N MET A 3 -22.48 -25.73 22.79
CA MET A 3 -21.32 -24.90 23.19
C MET A 3 -20.10 -25.03 22.26
N LEU A 4 -19.95 -26.16 21.55
CA LEU A 4 -18.81 -26.38 20.64
C LEU A 4 -18.92 -25.59 19.32
N LEU A 5 -20.14 -25.28 18.88
CA LEU A 5 -20.39 -24.51 17.65
C LEU A 5 -20.09 -23.00 17.83
N LEU A 6 -20.34 -22.46 19.03
CA LEU A 6 -20.04 -21.06 19.36
C LEU A 6 -18.53 -20.79 19.42
N ALA A 7 -17.74 -21.74 19.92
CA ALA A 7 -16.29 -21.61 19.93
C ALA A 7 -15.71 -21.61 18.51
N ALA A 8 -16.17 -22.51 17.63
CA ALA A 8 -15.72 -22.58 16.23
C ALA A 8 -15.98 -21.28 15.44
N LEU A 9 -17.11 -20.61 15.68
CA LEU A 9 -17.42 -19.32 15.05
C LEU A 9 -16.48 -18.19 15.52
N CYS A 10 -16.17 -18.10 16.82
CA CYS A 10 -15.24 -17.10 17.36
C CYS A 10 -13.79 -17.29 16.90
N PHE A 11 -13.33 -18.53 16.67
CA PHE A 11 -11.99 -18.75 16.14
C PHE A 11 -11.87 -18.27 14.69
N THR A 12 -12.87 -18.53 13.83
CA THR A 12 -12.81 -18.11 12.42
C THR A 12 -12.81 -16.58 12.24
N THR A 13 -13.45 -15.82 13.12
CA THR A 13 -13.44 -14.35 13.06
C THR A 13 -12.11 -13.75 13.50
N LEU A 14 -11.46 -14.33 14.52
CA LEU A 14 -10.14 -13.88 15.00
C LEU A 14 -9.05 -14.06 13.93
N PHE A 15 -9.05 -15.18 13.19
CA PHE A 15 -8.10 -15.41 12.10
C PHE A 15 -8.32 -14.45 10.92
N ALA A 16 -9.58 -14.17 10.56
CA ALA A 16 -9.91 -13.24 9.47
C ALA A 16 -9.44 -11.81 9.77
N ASP A 17 -9.58 -11.34 11.02
CA ASP A 17 -9.11 -10.02 11.42
C ASP A 17 -7.58 -9.92 11.46
N SER A 18 -6.87 -11.00 11.84
CA SER A 18 -5.41 -11.02 11.81
C SER A 18 -4.85 -10.85 10.39
N PHE A 19 -5.48 -11.48 9.39
CA PHE A 19 -5.06 -11.39 7.99
C PHE A 19 -5.27 -9.97 7.43
N ARG A 20 -6.41 -9.35 7.75
CA ARG A 20 -6.70 -7.96 7.37
C ARG A 20 -5.70 -6.98 7.97
N GLN A 21 -5.36 -7.16 9.25
CA GLN A 21 -4.34 -6.32 9.88
C GLN A 21 -2.96 -6.48 9.24
N GLN A 22 -2.59 -7.69 8.81
CA GLN A 22 -1.34 -7.91 8.08
C GLN A 22 -1.35 -7.21 6.72
N GLU A 23 -2.46 -7.25 5.97
CA GLU A 23 -2.58 -6.52 4.70
C GLU A 23 -2.50 -5.00 4.91
N ILE A 24 -3.19 -4.47 5.92
CA ILE A 24 -3.10 -3.03 6.25
C ILE A 24 -1.66 -2.65 6.60
N LYS A 25 -0.96 -3.45 7.43
CA LYS A 25 0.45 -3.20 7.77
C LYS A 25 1.36 -3.21 6.54
N LYS A 26 1.12 -4.10 5.57
CA LYS A 26 1.86 -4.13 4.31
C LYS A 26 1.62 -2.84 3.51
N VAL A 27 0.37 -2.41 3.39
CA VAL A 27 0.02 -1.15 2.70
C VAL A 27 0.66 0.05 3.39
N ASP A 28 0.62 0.11 4.72
CA ASP A 28 1.24 1.19 5.51
C ASP A 28 2.76 1.23 5.33
N SER A 29 3.42 0.08 5.27
CA SER A 29 4.86 0.00 4.99
C SER A 29 5.21 0.60 3.62
N VAL A 30 4.42 0.29 2.59
CA VAL A 30 4.61 0.85 1.24
C VAL A 30 4.37 2.36 1.24
N ILE A 31 3.29 2.83 1.86
CA ILE A 31 2.99 4.26 1.98
C ILE A 31 4.15 5.00 2.66
N SER A 32 4.67 4.45 3.77
CA SER A 32 5.79 5.04 4.49
C SER A 32 7.03 5.19 3.61
N ILE A 33 7.39 4.15 2.83
CA ILE A 33 8.52 4.23 1.89
C ILE A 33 8.30 5.32 0.84
N LEU A 34 7.10 5.41 0.26
CA LEU A 34 6.77 6.44 -0.73
C LEU A 34 6.83 7.86 -0.14
N GLN A 35 6.35 8.05 1.09
CA GLN A 35 6.46 9.34 1.78
C GLN A 35 7.92 9.71 2.03
N GLN A 36 8.76 8.76 2.44
CA GLN A 36 10.19 8.99 2.62
C GLN A 36 10.90 9.36 1.32
N ARG A 37 10.49 8.77 0.18
CA ARG A 37 11.00 9.19 -1.15
C ARG A 37 10.66 10.64 -1.46
N ILE A 38 9.42 11.08 -1.19
CA ILE A 38 8.99 12.47 -1.40
C ILE A 38 9.82 13.42 -0.53
N ILE A 39 9.92 13.15 0.77
CA ILE A 39 10.70 13.98 1.71
C ILE A 39 12.17 14.05 1.29
N CYS A 40 12.73 12.93 0.86
CA CYS A 40 14.11 12.86 0.37
C CYS A 40 14.33 13.72 -0.87
N MET A 41 13.39 13.71 -1.82
CA MET A 41 13.51 14.44 -3.08
C MET A 41 13.55 15.96 -2.91
N GLN A 42 13.08 16.49 -1.79
CA GLN A 42 13.22 17.92 -1.46
C GLN A 42 14.69 18.34 -1.24
N LYS A 43 15.57 17.37 -0.97
CA LYS A 43 16.98 17.61 -0.61
C LYS A 43 17.98 16.97 -1.57
N SER A 44 17.55 16.03 -2.39
CA SER A 44 18.43 15.25 -3.27
C SER A 44 17.73 14.80 -4.55
N SER A 45 18.46 14.11 -5.44
CA SER A 45 17.87 13.63 -6.69
C SER A 45 16.91 12.47 -6.47
N GLY A 46 15.89 12.34 -7.34
CA GLY A 46 14.95 11.20 -7.30
C GLY A 46 15.63 9.83 -7.39
N LYS A 47 16.73 9.71 -8.15
CA LYS A 47 17.50 8.45 -8.29
C LYS A 47 18.15 8.02 -6.98
N GLU A 48 18.70 8.96 -6.22
CA GLU A 48 19.29 8.68 -4.90
C GLU A 48 18.21 8.29 -3.89
N CYS A 49 17.05 8.95 -3.93
CA CYS A 49 15.94 8.63 -3.06
C CYS A 49 15.36 7.23 -3.31
N LEU A 50 15.30 6.79 -4.57
CA LEU A 50 14.96 5.41 -4.92
C LEU A 50 15.94 4.41 -4.30
N LYS A 51 17.24 4.68 -4.40
CA LYS A 51 18.28 3.81 -3.84
C LYS A 51 18.21 3.76 -2.31
N LYS A 52 17.93 4.89 -1.66
CA LYS A 52 17.86 5.01 -0.20
C LYS A 52 16.61 4.35 0.38
N TYR A 53 15.49 4.43 -0.33
CA TYR A 53 14.19 3.92 0.12
C TYR A 53 13.60 2.96 -0.94
N PRO A 54 14.11 1.73 -1.07
CA PRO A 54 13.64 0.76 -2.07
C PRO A 54 12.25 0.20 -1.73
N LEU A 55 11.49 -0.20 -2.76
CA LEU A 55 10.18 -0.87 -2.61
C LEU A 55 10.32 -2.33 -3.03
N ASP A 56 10.47 -2.55 -4.32
CA ASP A 56 10.69 -3.85 -4.93
C ASP A 56 11.36 -3.69 -6.30
N PRO A 57 12.05 -4.72 -6.81
CA PRO A 57 12.82 -4.60 -8.04
C PRO A 57 12.01 -4.17 -9.26
N LYS A 58 10.74 -4.59 -9.37
CA LYS A 58 9.90 -4.30 -10.54
C LYS A 58 9.38 -2.87 -10.48
N SER A 59 8.85 -2.44 -9.33
CA SER A 59 8.39 -1.07 -9.12
C SER A 59 9.54 -0.09 -9.22
N ASP A 60 10.70 -0.40 -8.65
CA ASP A 60 11.87 0.49 -8.65
C ASP A 60 12.51 0.61 -10.03
N THR A 61 12.51 -0.46 -10.83
CA THR A 61 12.93 -0.39 -12.23
C THR A 61 12.00 0.55 -13.01
N SER A 62 10.69 0.42 -12.80
CA SER A 62 9.70 1.27 -13.46
C SER A 62 9.84 2.74 -13.04
N ASP A 63 10.08 3.00 -11.76
CA ASP A 63 10.29 4.36 -11.24
C ASP A 63 11.61 4.96 -11.74
N LYS A 64 12.66 4.16 -11.85
CA LYS A 64 13.94 4.60 -12.41
C LYS A 64 13.80 5.01 -13.88
N VAL A 65 13.09 4.22 -14.68
CA VAL A 65 12.79 4.56 -16.08
C VAL A 65 11.96 5.84 -16.13
N PHE A 66 10.93 5.96 -15.30
CA PHE A 66 10.07 7.15 -15.25
C PHE A 66 10.87 8.43 -14.92
N LEU A 67 11.76 8.37 -13.93
CA LEU A 67 12.67 9.47 -13.58
C LEU A 67 13.68 9.82 -14.67
N MET A 68 13.99 8.90 -15.58
CA MET A 68 14.84 9.19 -16.74
C MET A 68 14.06 9.84 -17.88
N SER A 69 12.76 9.56 -17.98
CA SER A 69 11.89 10.04 -19.06
C SER A 69 11.17 11.36 -18.74
N PHE A 70 11.01 11.69 -17.46
CA PHE A 70 10.20 12.83 -17.03
C PHE A 70 10.90 13.69 -15.96
N PRO A 71 10.54 14.98 -15.83
CA PRO A 71 11.04 15.83 -14.76
C PRO A 71 10.69 15.28 -13.36
N GLN A 72 11.51 15.62 -12.37
CA GLN A 72 11.34 15.14 -10.99
C GLN A 72 9.98 15.52 -10.38
N SER A 73 9.44 16.72 -10.69
CA SER A 73 8.12 17.16 -10.24
C SER A 73 6.98 16.24 -10.70
N PHE A 74 7.08 15.67 -11.91
CA PHE A 74 6.10 14.68 -12.40
C PHE A 74 6.18 13.38 -11.62
N TYR A 75 7.39 12.95 -11.25
CA TYR A 75 7.56 11.77 -10.42
C TYR A 75 7.03 12.00 -9.00
N GLU A 76 7.24 13.18 -8.41
CA GLU A 76 6.65 13.54 -7.12
C GLU A 76 5.11 13.49 -7.17
N ALA A 77 4.49 14.06 -8.21
CA ALA A 77 3.05 13.97 -8.42
C ALA A 77 2.56 12.51 -8.56
N LYS A 78 3.33 11.66 -9.26
CA LYS A 78 3.07 10.21 -9.34
C LYS A 78 3.10 9.56 -7.96
N LEU A 79 4.10 9.88 -7.12
CA LEU A 79 4.20 9.32 -5.77
C LEU A 79 3.01 9.72 -4.89
N HIS A 80 2.61 10.99 -4.92
CA HIS A 80 1.42 11.46 -4.21
C HIS A 80 0.15 10.72 -4.65
N ARG A 81 -0.02 10.53 -5.97
CA ARG A 81 -1.15 9.76 -6.51
C ARG A 81 -1.15 8.32 -6.01
N SER A 82 0.00 7.64 -6.02
CA SER A 82 0.14 6.28 -5.51
C SER A 82 -0.20 6.19 -4.02
N ILE A 83 0.27 7.14 -3.20
CA ILE A 83 -0.08 7.20 -1.77
C ILE A 83 -1.60 7.33 -1.60
N ASN A 84 -2.25 8.23 -2.31
CA ASN A 84 -3.71 8.43 -2.21
C ASN A 84 -4.49 7.16 -2.61
N GLN A 85 -4.04 6.46 -3.65
CA GLN A 85 -4.63 5.18 -4.05
C GLN A 85 -4.45 4.09 -2.98
N LEU A 86 -3.26 3.99 -2.39
CA LEU A 86 -2.99 3.04 -1.31
C LEU A 86 -3.78 3.37 -0.03
N GLN A 87 -3.98 4.65 0.28
CA GLN A 87 -4.83 5.08 1.40
C GLN A 87 -6.29 4.69 1.18
N LYS A 88 -6.84 4.92 -0.02
CA LYS A 88 -8.16 4.40 -0.39
C LYS A 88 -8.19 2.88 -0.21
N GLN A 89 -7.14 2.19 -0.66
CA GLN A 89 -7.08 0.74 -0.56
C GLN A 89 -7.12 0.24 0.89
N LYS A 90 -6.35 0.88 1.77
CA LYS A 90 -6.35 0.61 3.21
C LYS A 90 -7.75 0.76 3.81
N ILE A 91 -8.48 1.82 3.46
CA ILE A 91 -9.85 2.04 3.93
C ILE A 91 -10.77 0.89 3.48
N CYS A 92 -10.68 0.49 2.21
CA CYS A 92 -11.48 -0.61 1.67
C CYS A 92 -11.19 -1.95 2.39
N ILE A 93 -9.92 -2.25 2.69
CA ILE A 93 -9.53 -3.45 3.46
C ILE A 93 -10.11 -3.39 4.88
N GLY A 94 -10.01 -2.24 5.54
CA GLY A 94 -10.56 -2.03 6.89
C GLY A 94 -12.08 -2.22 6.98
N LYS A 95 -12.81 -1.90 5.91
CA LYS A 95 -14.26 -2.15 5.79
C LYS A 95 -14.65 -3.61 5.67
N SER A 96 -13.69 -4.55 5.71
CA SER A 96 -13.99 -5.99 5.73
C SER A 96 -14.70 -6.51 4.48
N LEU A 97 -14.54 -5.80 3.36
CA LEU A 97 -15.21 -6.09 2.09
C LEU A 97 -14.77 -7.43 1.49
N THR A 98 -15.68 -8.08 0.74
CA THR A 98 -15.33 -9.25 -0.07
C THR A 98 -14.36 -8.88 -1.18
N LYS A 99 -13.63 -9.85 -1.76
CA LYS A 99 -12.71 -9.60 -2.89
C LYS A 99 -13.38 -8.86 -4.07
N LYS A 100 -14.65 -9.17 -4.35
CA LYS A 100 -15.42 -8.50 -5.41
C LYS A 100 -15.70 -7.04 -5.07
N GLU A 101 -16.03 -6.76 -3.82
CA GLU A 101 -16.30 -5.40 -3.32
C GLU A 101 -15.03 -4.57 -3.17
N LEU A 102 -13.92 -5.19 -2.75
CA LEU A 102 -12.60 -4.54 -2.74
C LEU A 102 -12.23 -4.05 -4.14
N LYS A 103 -12.41 -4.89 -5.17
CA LYS A 103 -12.14 -4.51 -6.56
C LYS A 103 -12.97 -3.30 -6.98
N LYS A 104 -14.26 -3.27 -6.63
CA LYS A 104 -15.14 -2.11 -6.89
C LYS A 104 -14.69 -0.86 -6.12
N CYS A 105 -14.29 -1.03 -4.86
CA CYS A 105 -13.84 0.04 -3.98
C CYS A 105 -12.53 0.71 -4.47
N PHE A 106 -11.63 -0.05 -5.12
CA PHE A 106 -10.40 0.51 -5.71
C PHE A 106 -10.62 1.22 -7.05
N THR A 107 -11.70 0.89 -7.77
CA THR A 107 -12.05 1.48 -9.07
C THR A 107 -12.93 2.73 -8.97
N GLN A 108 -13.41 3.07 -7.77
CA GLN A 108 -14.24 4.25 -7.47
C GLN A 108 -13.40 5.41 -6.86
#